data_AF-A0A1P8RZS8-F1
#
_entry.id   AF-A0A1P8RZS8-F1
#
_cell.length_a   1.000
_cell.length_b   1.000
_cell.length_c   1.000
_cell.angle_alpha   90.00
_cell.angle_beta   90.00
_cell.angle_gamma   90.00
#
_symmetry.space_group_name_H-M   'P 1'
#
loop_
_entity.id
_entity.type
_entity.pdbx_description
1 polymer ?
#
loop_
_entity_poly.entity_id
_entity_poly.type
_entity_poly.pdbx_seq_one_letter_code
_entity_poly.pdbx_strand_id
1 'polypeptide(L)'
;MIDNLEYNTEREHLIIPEYGRHLQKMINYAKSRETKEERNKLAKSIISVMGNLQPHLRDVPDFQHKLWDQLFIMSDFELDADSPYPKPSREELSAGPEPLKYPQNHPKYRFYGNNIKTMIDVACTWDKGEMKEALIYTIANHMKKCYLNWNKDSVEDTVIFDHLFELSNGKINLKNSEEDLSDSSSLMRTKSKYSNKGGKKSKKKYSNNRKRY
;
A
#
# COMPACT_ATOMS: atom_id res chain seq x y z
N MET A 1 22.11 37.03 36.53
CA MET A 1 23.00 36.79 35.37
C MET A 1 22.16 36.92 34.12
N ILE A 2 22.67 37.58 33.09
CA ILE A 2 21.91 37.86 31.86
C ILE A 2 21.97 36.61 30.99
N ASP A 3 20.86 35.88 30.96
CA ASP A 3 20.68 34.56 30.33
C ASP A 3 20.29 34.70 28.85
N ASN A 4 21.11 35.41 28.06
CA ASN A 4 20.71 35.89 26.72
C ASN A 4 21.15 35.01 25.53
N LEU A 5 21.82 33.87 25.77
CA LEU A 5 22.25 32.99 24.68
C LEU A 5 21.96 31.51 25.01
N GLU A 6 20.71 31.10 24.79
CA GLU A 6 20.29 29.71 24.90
C GLU A 6 20.51 28.97 23.57
N TYR A 7 21.32 27.91 23.57
CA TYR A 7 21.55 27.07 22.40
C TYR A 7 20.45 26.01 22.23
N ASN A 8 20.07 25.73 20.99
CA ASN A 8 19.01 24.75 20.70
C ASN A 8 19.34 23.32 21.14
N THR A 9 20.63 22.98 21.26
CA THR A 9 21.14 21.68 21.70
C THR A 9 21.02 21.45 23.21
N GLU A 10 20.94 22.52 24.00
CA GLU A 10 20.82 22.46 25.46
C GLU A 10 19.36 22.51 25.94
N ARG A 11 18.45 22.90 25.05
CA ARG A 11 17.02 23.02 25.35
C ARG A 11 16.31 21.67 25.24
N GLU A 12 15.18 21.57 25.92
CA GLU A 12 14.28 20.43 25.82
C GLU A 12 13.87 20.14 24.38
N HIS A 13 13.81 18.84 24.06
CA HIS A 13 13.36 18.33 22.78
C HIS A 13 11.87 18.62 22.58
N LEU A 14 11.51 19.15 21.40
CA LEU A 14 10.11 19.40 21.05
C LEU A 14 9.49 18.13 20.48
N ILE A 15 8.44 17.63 21.13
CA ILE A 15 7.72 16.44 20.65
C ILE A 15 6.93 16.77 19.37
N ILE A 16 6.30 17.95 19.33
CA ILE A 16 5.56 18.47 18.17
C ILE A 16 6.13 19.87 17.82
N PRO A 17 7.11 19.96 16.90
CA PRO A 17 7.79 21.22 16.57
C PRO A 17 6.87 22.33 16.02
N GLU A 18 5.73 21.98 15.44
CA GLU A 18 4.78 22.88 14.77
C GLU A 18 4.20 23.94 15.71
N TYR A 19 4.04 23.60 16.99
CA TYR A 19 3.53 24.53 18.01
C TYR A 19 4.60 25.43 18.62
N GLY A 20 5.88 25.10 18.41
CA GLY A 20 7.01 25.87 18.88
C GLY A 20 7.25 25.83 20.39
N ARG A 21 8.33 26.50 20.83
CA ARG A 21 8.83 26.44 22.21
C ARG A 21 7.95 27.15 23.23
N HIS A 22 7.21 28.19 22.83
CA HIS A 22 6.35 28.92 23.77
C HIS A 22 5.22 28.03 24.29
N LEU A 23 4.66 27.17 23.44
CA LEU A 23 3.63 26.23 23.87
C LEU A 23 4.21 25.18 24.83
N GLN A 24 5.39 24.64 24.53
CA GLN A 24 6.08 23.70 25.44
C GLN A 24 6.31 24.34 26.83
N LYS A 25 6.76 25.60 26.88
CA LYS A 25 6.92 26.33 28.15
C LYS A 25 5.60 26.49 28.90
N MET A 26 4.48 26.76 28.21
CA MET A 26 3.15 26.83 28.83
C MET A 26 2.70 25.47 29.39
N ILE A 27 2.97 24.38 28.67
CA ILE A 27 2.64 23.02 29.11
C ILE A 27 3.49 22.63 30.33
N ASN A 28 4.79 22.90 30.30
CA ASN A 28 5.68 22.66 31.45
C ASN A 28 5.25 23.47 32.68
N TYR A 29 4.82 24.72 32.49
CA TYR A 29 4.25 25.53 33.55
C TYR A 29 2.93 24.98 34.09
N ALA A 30 2.07 24.43 33.22
CA ALA A 30 0.85 23.75 33.65
C ALA A 30 1.17 22.48 34.46
N LYS A 31 2.17 21.70 34.05
CA LYS A 31 2.63 20.50 34.77
C LYS A 31 3.13 20.84 36.18
N SER A 32 3.77 22.00 36.37
CA SER A 32 4.35 22.39 37.67
C SER A 32 3.33 22.90 38.70
N ARG A 33 2.04 22.98 38.38
CA ARG A 33 1.00 23.46 39.31
C ARG A 33 0.57 22.35 40.26
N GLU A 34 0.38 22.72 41.53
CA GLU A 34 0.04 21.78 42.60
C GLU A 34 -1.44 21.36 42.55
N THR A 35 -2.35 22.27 42.24
CA THR A 35 -3.79 22.01 42.28
C THR A 35 -4.33 21.53 40.94
N LYS A 36 -5.21 20.51 40.97
CA LYS A 36 -5.88 20.00 39.77
C LYS A 36 -6.72 21.07 39.07
N GLU A 37 -7.33 21.98 39.84
CA GLU A 37 -8.13 23.09 39.30
C GLU A 37 -7.29 24.06 38.47
N GLU A 38 -6.09 24.43 38.95
CA GLU A 38 -5.17 25.28 38.19
C GLU A 38 -4.68 24.57 36.93
N ARG A 39 -4.32 23.29 37.02
CA ARG A 39 -3.91 22.47 35.86
C ARG A 39 -5.01 22.42 34.80
N ASN A 40 -6.25 22.18 35.20
CA ASN A 40 -7.42 22.17 34.32
C ASN A 40 -7.66 23.53 33.65
N LYS A 41 -7.55 24.62 34.41
CA LYS A 41 -7.72 25.98 33.89
C LYS A 41 -6.66 26.30 32.83
N LEU A 42 -5.39 26.00 33.13
CA LEU A 42 -4.28 26.20 32.21
C LEU A 42 -4.39 25.32 30.97
N ALA A 43 -4.74 24.04 31.12
CA ALA A 43 -4.94 23.14 29.98
C ALA A 43 -5.98 23.69 29.00
N LYS A 44 -7.12 24.17 29.49
CA LYS A 44 -8.16 24.81 28.66
C LYS A 44 -7.64 26.08 27.97
N SER A 45 -6.88 26.91 28.67
CA SER A 45 -6.25 28.10 28.08
C SER A 45 -5.25 27.74 26.98
N ILE A 46 -4.40 26.72 27.21
CA ILE A 46 -3.42 26.23 26.24
C ILE A 46 -4.13 25.70 24.98
N ILE A 47 -5.19 24.92 25.14
CA ILE A 47 -5.99 24.40 24.02
C ILE A 47 -6.60 25.53 23.20
N SER A 48 -7.08 26.58 23.85
CA SER A 48 -7.58 27.76 23.15
C SER A 48 -6.48 28.45 22.33
N VAL A 49 -5.25 28.49 22.84
CA VAL A 49 -4.09 29.04 22.10
C VAL A 49 -3.71 28.14 20.94
N MET A 50 -3.63 26.82 21.14
CA MET A 50 -3.36 25.84 20.09
C MET A 50 -4.39 25.95 18.96
N GLY A 51 -5.67 26.10 19.30
CA GLY A 51 -6.74 26.21 18.32
C GLY A 51 -6.75 27.51 17.52
N ASN A 52 -6.16 28.57 18.06
CA ASN A 52 -5.95 29.83 17.33
C ASN A 52 -4.73 29.77 16.42
N LEU A 53 -3.67 29.08 16.84
CA LEU A 53 -2.47 28.88 16.05
C LEU A 53 -2.75 28.01 14.81
N GLN A 54 -3.69 27.08 14.94
CA GLN A 54 -4.03 26.11 13.92
C GLN A 54 -5.48 26.23 13.42
N PRO A 55 -5.80 27.29 12.66
CA PRO A 55 -7.18 27.55 12.23
C PRO A 55 -7.70 26.52 11.23
N HIS A 56 -6.81 25.87 10.47
CA HIS A 56 -7.21 24.91 9.43
C HIS A 56 -7.75 23.59 9.97
N LEU A 57 -7.48 23.26 11.25
CA LEU A 57 -8.09 22.08 11.84
C LEU A 57 -9.55 22.33 12.27
N ARG A 58 -10.08 23.56 12.21
CA ARG A 58 -11.48 23.86 12.60
C ARG A 58 -12.53 23.16 11.74
N ASP A 59 -12.20 22.89 10.49
CA ASP A 59 -13.11 22.21 9.55
C ASP A 59 -13.10 20.69 9.71
N VAL A 60 -12.23 20.16 10.58
CA VAL A 60 -12.07 18.73 10.81
C VAL A 60 -12.99 18.30 11.96
N PRO A 61 -13.87 17.30 11.75
CA PRO A 61 -14.61 16.67 12.83
C PRO A 61 -13.65 16.25 13.95
N ASP A 62 -14.05 16.47 15.21
CA ASP A 62 -13.25 16.16 16.40
C ASP A 62 -11.92 16.92 16.50
N PHE A 63 -11.84 18.15 15.99
CA PHE A 63 -10.68 19.02 16.20
C PHE A 63 -10.27 19.15 17.67
N GLN A 64 -11.22 19.38 18.56
CA GLN A 64 -10.95 19.54 19.98
C GLN A 64 -10.29 18.29 20.59
N HIS A 65 -10.72 17.11 20.15
CA HIS A 65 -10.12 15.83 20.55
C HIS A 65 -8.63 15.79 20.18
N LYS A 66 -8.30 16.14 18.93
CA LYS A 66 -6.90 16.19 18.47
C LYS A 66 -6.03 17.17 19.26
N LEU A 67 -6.57 18.32 19.66
CA LEU A 67 -5.83 19.28 20.48
C LEU A 67 -5.54 18.73 21.88
N TRP A 68 -6.51 18.04 22.49
CA TRP A 68 -6.32 17.36 23.76
C TRP A 68 -5.26 16.26 23.64
N ASP A 69 -5.31 15.44 22.59
CA ASP A 69 -4.31 14.40 22.34
C ASP A 69 -2.91 14.99 22.21
N GLN A 70 -2.77 16.05 21.40
CA GLN A 70 -1.50 16.74 21.21
C GLN A 70 -0.97 17.37 22.51
N LEU A 71 -1.86 17.92 23.34
CA LEU A 71 -1.49 18.46 24.65
C LEU A 71 -0.98 17.36 25.59
N PHE A 72 -1.63 16.20 25.64
CA PHE A 72 -1.15 15.07 26.45
C PHE A 72 0.17 14.52 25.93
N ILE A 73 0.30 14.36 24.61
CA ILE A 73 1.54 13.94 23.94
C ILE A 73 2.68 14.90 24.28
N MET A 74 2.49 16.21 24.13
CA MET A 74 3.53 17.22 24.44
C MET A 74 3.88 17.29 25.92
N SER A 75 3.01 16.81 26.81
CA SER A 75 3.27 16.72 28.25
C SER A 75 4.00 15.43 28.68
N ASP A 76 4.32 14.54 27.73
CA ASP A 76 4.73 13.15 27.95
C ASP A 76 3.78 12.37 28.88
N PHE A 77 2.47 12.63 28.74
CA PHE A 77 1.38 12.03 29.54
C PHE A 77 1.43 12.31 31.06
N GLU A 78 2.33 13.17 31.52
CA GLU A 78 2.48 13.51 32.94
C GLU A 78 1.45 14.56 33.42
N LEU A 79 0.81 15.29 32.50
CA LEU A 79 -0.18 16.29 32.86
C LEU A 79 -1.52 15.62 33.25
N ASP A 80 -1.88 15.74 34.52
CA ASP A 80 -3.20 15.35 35.01
C ASP A 80 -4.20 16.51 34.86
N ALA A 81 -4.95 16.46 33.76
CA ALA A 81 -6.06 17.34 33.45
C ALA A 81 -7.31 16.53 33.05
N ASP A 82 -8.49 17.07 33.38
CA ASP A 82 -9.79 16.51 33.03
C ASP A 82 -10.11 16.83 31.57
N SER A 83 -9.86 15.85 30.70
CA SER A 83 -10.27 15.86 29.30
C SER A 83 -11.66 15.22 29.16
N PRO A 84 -12.56 15.77 28.33
CA PRO A 84 -13.82 15.13 28.00
C PRO A 84 -13.66 13.90 27.07
N TYR A 85 -12.45 13.65 26.59
CA TYR A 85 -12.09 12.57 25.67
C TYR A 85 -11.12 11.57 26.33
N PRO A 86 -11.09 10.29 25.89
CA PRO A 86 -10.14 9.32 26.40
C PRO A 86 -8.70 9.79 26.19
N LYS A 87 -7.82 9.56 27.18
CA LYS A 87 -6.41 9.88 27.03
C LYS A 87 -5.76 8.90 26.04
N PRO A 88 -4.97 9.38 25.06
CA PRO A 88 -4.24 8.47 24.19
C PRO A 88 -3.26 7.62 25.02
N SER A 89 -3.03 6.37 24.63
CA SER A 89 -2.05 5.52 25.30
C SER A 89 -0.67 5.65 24.64
N ARG A 90 0.39 5.66 25.46
CA ARG A 90 1.79 5.72 24.97
C ARG A 90 2.15 4.50 24.12
N GLU A 91 1.57 3.36 24.45
CA GLU A 91 1.81 2.07 23.80
C GLU A 91 1.25 2.05 22.37
N GLU A 92 0.02 2.54 22.17
CA GLU A 92 -0.59 2.62 20.84
C GLU A 92 0.15 3.59 19.91
N LEU A 93 0.66 4.71 20.45
CA LEU A 93 1.40 5.70 19.66
C LEU A 93 2.81 5.24 19.28
N SER A 94 3.44 4.40 20.11
CA SER A 94 4.77 3.87 19.86
C SER A 94 4.75 2.59 19.02
N ALA A 95 3.57 2.01 18.81
CA ALA A 95 3.41 0.81 18.00
C ALA A 95 3.80 1.10 16.55
N GLY A 96 4.84 0.42 16.07
CA GLY A 96 5.20 0.44 14.66
C GLY A 96 4.09 -0.20 13.80
N PRO A 97 4.03 0.13 12.50
CA PRO A 97 3.10 -0.54 11.60
C PRO A 97 3.38 -2.04 11.55
N GLU A 98 2.33 -2.85 11.49
CA GLU A 98 2.50 -4.29 11.37
C GLU A 98 3.22 -4.65 10.06
N PRO A 99 4.24 -5.53 10.11
CA PRO A 99 4.95 -5.94 8.91
C PRO A 99 4.02 -6.77 8.01
N LEU A 100 3.81 -6.29 6.78
CA LEU A 100 3.07 -7.04 5.78
C LEU A 100 3.88 -8.25 5.32
N LYS A 101 3.28 -9.44 5.39
CA LYS A 101 3.88 -10.65 4.81
C LYS A 101 3.91 -10.53 3.30
N TYR A 102 5.10 -10.67 2.71
CA TYR A 102 5.22 -10.76 1.26
C TYR A 102 4.63 -12.08 0.77
N PRO A 103 3.82 -12.11 -0.31
CA PRO A 103 3.35 -13.36 -0.89
C PRO A 103 4.51 -14.09 -1.57
N GLN A 104 5.21 -14.96 -0.83
CA GLN A 104 6.25 -15.83 -1.37
C GLN A 104 5.59 -17.07 -1.98
N ASN A 105 5.55 -17.13 -3.31
CA ASN A 105 5.10 -18.31 -4.05
C ASN A 105 6.32 -18.93 -4.75
N HIS A 106 6.59 -20.20 -4.46
CA HIS A 106 7.61 -21.01 -5.14
C HIS A 106 6.93 -22.03 -6.06
N PRO A 107 6.46 -21.65 -7.27
CA PRO A 107 5.83 -22.59 -8.18
C PRO A 107 6.87 -23.61 -8.67
N LYS A 108 6.46 -24.89 -8.74
CA LYS A 108 7.30 -25.99 -9.26
C LYS A 108 7.76 -25.71 -10.69
N TYR A 109 6.84 -25.23 -11.53
CA TYR A 109 7.10 -24.83 -12.90
C TYR A 109 7.00 -23.30 -13.03
N ARG A 110 8.15 -22.63 -13.13
CA ARG A 110 8.23 -21.16 -13.17
C ARG A 110 7.56 -20.54 -14.41
N PHE A 111 7.55 -21.26 -15.53
CA PHE A 111 6.99 -20.79 -16.80
C PHE A 111 5.46 -20.71 -16.82
N TYR A 112 4.76 -21.37 -15.89
CA TYR A 112 3.31 -21.27 -15.72
C TYR A 112 2.88 -20.09 -14.82
N GLY A 113 3.79 -19.58 -14.00
CA GLY A 113 3.47 -18.56 -13.00
C GLY A 113 2.46 -19.02 -11.94
N ASN A 114 1.98 -18.08 -11.12
CA ASN A 114 1.07 -18.40 -10.02
C ASN A 114 -0.38 -18.59 -10.50
N ASN A 115 -0.78 -17.91 -11.58
CA ASN A 115 -2.17 -17.91 -12.04
C ASN A 115 -2.64 -19.29 -12.49
N ILE A 116 -1.79 -20.07 -13.15
CA ILE A 116 -2.11 -21.46 -13.54
C ILE A 116 -2.45 -22.30 -12.31
N LYS A 117 -1.66 -22.18 -11.24
CA LYS A 117 -1.93 -22.91 -9.99
C LYS A 117 -3.28 -22.51 -9.40
N THR A 118 -3.56 -21.20 -9.29
CA THR A 118 -4.85 -20.72 -8.77
C THR A 118 -6.03 -21.19 -9.63
N MET A 119 -5.88 -21.19 -10.96
CA MET A 119 -6.93 -21.69 -11.87
C MET A 119 -7.16 -23.19 -11.69
N ILE A 120 -6.10 -23.98 -11.51
CA ILE A 120 -6.21 -25.43 -11.23
C ILE A 120 -6.89 -25.67 -9.88
N ASP A 121 -6.53 -24.92 -8.84
CA ASP A 121 -7.14 -25.03 -7.52
C ASP A 121 -8.65 -24.74 -7.58
N VAL A 122 -9.07 -23.70 -8.32
CA VAL A 122 -10.48 -23.38 -8.56
C VAL A 122 -11.18 -24.45 -9.40
N ALA A 123 -10.54 -24.97 -10.45
CA ALA A 123 -11.12 -26.05 -11.25
C ALA A 123 -11.32 -27.33 -10.40
N CYS A 124 -10.47 -27.56 -9.40
CA CYS A 124 -10.62 -28.68 -8.47
C CYS A 124 -11.81 -28.53 -7.52
N THR A 125 -12.28 -27.31 -7.20
CA THR A 125 -13.44 -27.09 -6.31
C THR A 125 -14.78 -27.24 -7.01
N TRP A 126 -14.82 -27.23 -8.34
CA TRP A 126 -16.06 -27.38 -9.11
C TRP A 126 -16.55 -28.83 -9.14
N ASP A 127 -17.88 -29.01 -9.20
CA ASP A 127 -18.51 -30.31 -9.40
C ASP A 127 -18.26 -30.85 -10.81
N LYS A 128 -18.43 -32.17 -10.98
CA LYS A 128 -18.30 -32.81 -12.29
C LYS A 128 -19.44 -32.34 -13.20
N GLY A 129 -19.08 -31.78 -14.35
CA GLY A 129 -20.03 -31.33 -15.38
C GLY A 129 -19.30 -30.67 -16.55
N GLU A 130 -20.05 -30.39 -17.61
CA GLU A 130 -19.53 -29.83 -18.87
C GLU A 130 -18.73 -28.53 -18.65
N MET A 131 -19.18 -27.68 -17.74
CA MET A 131 -18.48 -26.42 -17.44
C MET A 131 -17.09 -26.65 -16.82
N LYS A 132 -16.92 -27.69 -15.99
CA LYS A 132 -15.63 -28.04 -15.40
C LYS A 132 -14.68 -28.60 -16.44
N GLU A 133 -15.17 -29.44 -17.35
CA GLU A 133 -14.37 -30.00 -18.44
C GLU A 133 -13.90 -28.88 -19.39
N ALA A 134 -14.79 -27.98 -19.80
CA ALA A 134 -14.43 -26.80 -20.58
C ALA A 134 -13.38 -25.93 -19.88
N LEU A 135 -13.52 -25.70 -18.57
CA LEU A 135 -12.52 -24.96 -17.78
C LEU A 135 -11.17 -25.68 -17.77
N ILE A 136 -11.15 -27.00 -17.59
CA ILE A 136 -9.93 -27.81 -17.61
C ILE A 136 -9.21 -27.70 -18.97
N TYR A 137 -9.93 -27.80 -20.09
CA TYR A 137 -9.33 -27.65 -21.42
C TYR A 137 -8.84 -26.23 -21.69
N THR A 138 -9.55 -25.20 -21.22
CA THR A 138 -9.05 -23.82 -21.35
C THR A 138 -7.78 -23.58 -20.54
N ILE A 139 -7.67 -24.17 -19.35
CA ILE A 139 -6.44 -24.15 -18.54
C ILE A 139 -5.31 -24.89 -19.26
N ALA A 140 -5.55 -26.08 -19.81
CA ALA A 140 -4.55 -26.84 -20.55
C ALA A 140 -4.05 -26.08 -21.80
N ASN A 141 -4.95 -25.44 -22.55
CA ASN A 141 -4.58 -24.56 -23.66
C ASN A 141 -3.77 -23.34 -23.19
N HIS A 142 -4.11 -22.76 -22.03
CA HIS A 142 -3.32 -21.68 -21.45
C HIS A 142 -1.93 -22.15 -21.01
N MET A 143 -1.82 -23.36 -20.46
CA MET A 143 -0.54 -24.00 -20.14
C MET A 143 0.31 -24.19 -21.41
N LYS A 144 -0.25 -24.77 -22.48
CA LYS A 144 0.46 -24.92 -23.77
C LYS A 144 0.99 -23.59 -24.28
N LYS A 145 0.18 -22.52 -24.20
CA LYS A 145 0.61 -21.17 -24.56
C LYS A 145 1.72 -20.61 -23.67
N CYS A 146 1.62 -20.74 -22.35
CA CYS A 146 2.67 -20.32 -21.42
C CYS A 146 3.99 -21.07 -21.66
N TYR A 147 3.91 -22.36 -21.96
CA TYR A 147 5.06 -23.19 -22.30
C TYR A 147 5.73 -22.70 -23.59
N LEU A 148 4.98 -22.52 -24.68
CA LEU A 148 5.51 -22.04 -25.97
C LEU A 148 6.02 -20.60 -25.92
N ASN A 149 5.54 -19.78 -24.98
CA ASN A 149 6.06 -18.43 -24.80
C ASN A 149 7.40 -18.42 -24.05
N TRP A 150 7.65 -19.42 -23.20
CA TRP A 150 8.90 -19.52 -22.44
C TRP A 150 9.95 -20.39 -23.15
N ASN A 151 9.52 -21.46 -23.82
CA ASN A 151 10.33 -22.38 -24.62
C ASN A 151 10.11 -22.12 -26.11
N LYS A 152 11.18 -22.16 -26.92
CA LYS A 152 11.09 -21.90 -28.38
C LYS A 152 10.70 -23.11 -29.23
N ASP A 153 10.63 -24.29 -28.61
CA ASP A 153 10.35 -25.56 -29.28
C ASP A 153 8.87 -25.93 -29.16
N SER A 154 8.39 -26.76 -30.10
CA SER A 154 7.05 -27.33 -30.03
C SER A 154 6.92 -28.24 -28.81
N VAL A 155 5.72 -28.30 -28.23
CA VAL A 155 5.40 -29.16 -27.10
C VAL A 155 4.30 -30.14 -27.50
N GLU A 156 4.46 -31.40 -27.10
CA GLU A 156 3.43 -32.42 -27.21
C GLU A 156 2.36 -32.23 -26.13
N ASP A 157 1.10 -32.53 -26.46
CA ASP A 157 -0.02 -32.33 -25.54
C ASP A 157 0.05 -33.26 -24.32
N THR A 158 0.65 -34.44 -24.50
CA THR A 158 0.96 -35.42 -23.45
C THR A 158 1.73 -34.80 -22.28
N VAL A 159 2.74 -33.97 -22.58
CA VAL A 159 3.57 -33.27 -21.58
C VAL A 159 2.74 -32.24 -20.81
N ILE A 160 1.84 -31.53 -21.49
CA ILE A 160 0.96 -30.55 -20.85
C ILE A 160 -0.05 -31.25 -19.93
N PHE A 161 -0.59 -32.39 -20.35
CA PHE A 161 -1.48 -33.21 -19.52
C PHE A 161 -0.76 -33.80 -18.31
N ASP A 162 0.51 -34.20 -18.45
CA ASP A 162 1.34 -34.65 -17.33
C ASP A 162 1.58 -33.54 -16.30
N HIS A 163 1.91 -32.33 -16.77
CA HIS A 163 2.09 -31.18 -15.88
C HIS A 163 0.78 -30.80 -15.17
N LEU A 164 -0.36 -30.90 -15.86
CA LEU A 164 -1.67 -30.62 -15.27
C LEU A 164 -2.04 -31.66 -14.21
N PHE A 165 -1.77 -32.94 -14.48
CA PHE A 165 -1.96 -34.02 -13.52
C PHE A 165 -1.09 -33.81 -12.28
N GLU A 166 0.17 -33.43 -12.45
CA GLU A 166 1.07 -33.17 -11.34
C GLU A 166 0.65 -31.93 -10.52
N LEU A 167 0.35 -30.81 -11.18
CA LEU A 167 -0.05 -29.56 -10.50
C LEU A 167 -1.41 -29.67 -9.79
N SER A 168 -2.29 -30.57 -10.26
CA SER A 168 -3.58 -30.85 -9.62
C SER A 168 -3.49 -31.89 -8.50
N ASN A 169 -2.30 -32.36 -8.14
CA ASN A 169 -2.08 -33.46 -7.20
C ASN A 169 -2.87 -34.73 -7.58
N GLY A 170 -2.96 -35.04 -8.87
CA GLY A 170 -3.62 -36.21 -9.41
C GLY A 170 -5.15 -36.12 -9.52
N LYS A 171 -5.75 -34.96 -9.22
CA LYS A 171 -7.21 -34.77 -9.26
C LYS A 171 -7.77 -34.62 -10.67
N ILE A 172 -6.96 -34.09 -11.61
CA ILE A 172 -7.36 -33.86 -13.00
C ILE A 172 -6.48 -34.75 -13.87
N ASN A 173 -7.08 -35.74 -14.52
CA ASN A 173 -6.37 -36.66 -15.41
C ASN A 173 -6.98 -36.60 -16.82
N LEU A 174 -6.22 -36.05 -17.77
CA LEU A 174 -6.59 -35.96 -19.19
C LEU A 174 -5.76 -36.90 -20.07
N LYS A 175 -5.00 -37.86 -19.50
CA LYS A 175 -4.09 -38.71 -20.30
C LYS A 175 -4.79 -39.59 -21.34
N ASN A 176 -6.10 -39.81 -21.19
CA ASN A 176 -6.93 -40.60 -22.10
C ASN A 176 -8.00 -39.75 -22.82
N SER A 177 -7.87 -38.42 -22.84
CA SER A 177 -8.82 -37.59 -23.58
C SER A 177 -8.65 -37.78 -25.08
N GLU A 178 -9.76 -37.93 -25.80
CA GLU A 178 -9.78 -38.02 -27.27
C GLU A 178 -9.59 -36.65 -27.96
N GLU A 179 -9.66 -35.56 -27.19
CA GLU A 179 -9.56 -34.19 -27.70
C GLU A 179 -8.13 -33.65 -27.62
N ASP A 180 -7.61 -33.23 -28.77
CA ASP A 180 -6.33 -32.54 -28.89
C ASP A 180 -6.42 -31.07 -28.44
N LEU A 181 -5.31 -30.52 -27.92
CA LEU A 181 -5.24 -29.09 -27.60
C LEU A 181 -5.09 -28.27 -28.87
N SER A 182 -5.41 -26.97 -28.75
CA SER A 182 -5.23 -26.01 -29.85
C SER A 182 -3.83 -26.10 -30.46
N ASP A 183 -3.75 -26.06 -31.79
CA ASP A 183 -2.47 -26.14 -32.48
C ASP A 183 -1.53 -24.99 -32.08
N SER A 184 -0.24 -25.31 -31.93
CA SER A 184 0.81 -24.38 -31.49
C SER A 184 0.89 -23.14 -32.39
N SER A 185 0.63 -23.30 -33.69
CA SER A 185 0.61 -22.20 -34.67
C SER A 185 -0.51 -21.16 -34.40
N SER A 186 -1.66 -21.63 -33.90
CA SER A 186 -2.82 -20.79 -33.56
C SER A 186 -2.58 -20.00 -32.27
N LEU A 187 -1.90 -20.62 -31.29
CA LEU A 187 -1.61 -20.05 -29.97
C LEU A 187 -0.50 -18.99 -30.02
N MET A 188 0.47 -19.17 -30.91
CA MET A 188 1.64 -18.30 -31.08
C MET A 188 1.45 -17.21 -32.14
N ARG A 189 0.20 -16.92 -32.57
CA ARG A 189 -0.09 -15.78 -33.45
C ARG A 189 0.53 -14.51 -32.88
N THR A 190 1.69 -14.17 -33.41
CA THR A 190 2.37 -12.93 -33.12
C THR A 190 1.38 -11.83 -33.42
N LYS A 191 1.18 -10.90 -32.47
CA LYS A 191 0.51 -9.65 -32.80
C LYS A 191 1.29 -9.09 -33.98
N SER A 192 0.72 -9.21 -35.18
CA SER A 192 1.12 -8.42 -36.34
C SER A 192 1.23 -7.02 -35.79
N LYS A 193 2.46 -6.53 -35.67
CA LYS A 193 2.73 -5.17 -35.22
C LYS A 193 1.83 -4.33 -36.10
N TYR A 194 0.86 -3.64 -35.50
CA TYR A 194 0.15 -2.57 -36.17
C TYR A 194 1.26 -1.66 -36.70
N SER A 195 1.56 -1.82 -37.99
CA SER A 195 2.46 -0.97 -38.74
C SER A 195 1.76 0.37 -38.75
N ASN A 196 2.15 1.20 -37.78
CA ASN A 196 1.77 2.60 -37.73
C ASN A 196 2.40 3.26 -38.96
N LYS A 197 1.72 3.19 -40.11
CA LYS A 197 1.87 4.14 -41.22
C LYS A 197 1.32 5.48 -40.75
N GLY A 198 1.96 6.05 -39.73
CA GLY A 198 1.72 7.41 -39.27
C GLY A 198 2.35 8.36 -40.28
N GLY A 199 1.50 9.03 -41.07
CA GLY A 199 1.92 10.03 -42.04
C GLY A 199 2.80 11.10 -41.40
N LYS A 200 3.94 11.38 -42.06
CA LYS A 200 4.82 12.50 -41.75
C LYS A 200 4.03 13.81 -41.81
N LYS A 201 3.61 14.37 -40.68
CA LYS A 201 3.25 15.79 -40.58
C LYS A 201 4.51 16.59 -40.22
N SER A 202 4.99 17.39 -41.17
CA SER A 202 6.07 18.33 -40.96
C SER A 202 5.66 19.37 -39.91
N LYS A 203 6.45 19.52 -38.85
CA LYS A 203 6.33 20.66 -37.93
C LYS A 203 7.11 21.83 -38.53
N LYS A 204 6.39 22.84 -39.07
CA LYS A 204 6.95 24.15 -39.38
C LYS A 204 7.48 24.78 -38.08
N LYS A 205 8.79 25.05 -38.02
CA LYS A 205 9.42 25.87 -36.97
C LYS A 205 9.05 27.34 -37.23
N TYR A 206 8.31 27.96 -36.31
CA TYR A 206 8.21 29.42 -36.25
C TYR A 206 9.39 29.96 -35.45
N SER A 207 10.27 30.68 -36.14
CA SER A 207 11.37 31.46 -35.58
C SER A 207 10.81 32.77 -35.01
N ASN A 208 10.73 32.89 -33.69
CA ASN A 208 10.46 34.18 -33.03
C ASN A 208 11.79 34.89 -32.73
N ASN A 209 12.12 35.80 -33.63
CA ASN A 209 13.18 36.79 -33.48
C ASN A 209 12.63 37.93 -32.61
N ARG A 210 13.09 38.08 -31.36
CA ARG A 210 12.91 39.32 -30.58
C ARG A 210 14.27 39.81 -30.09
N LYS A 211 14.81 40.78 -30.82
CA LYS A 211 15.87 41.68 -30.38
C LYS A 211 15.43 42.38 -29.09
N ARG A 212 16.32 42.44 -28.11
CA ARG A 212 16.28 43.45 -27.04
C ARG A 212 17.32 44.50 -27.37
N TYR A 213 16.86 45.76 -27.43
CA TYR A 213 17.69 46.92 -27.13
C TYR A 213 17.96 46.95 -25.63
#